data_AF-A0A4R8Z8A2-F1
#
_entry.id   AF-A0A4R8Z8A2-F1
#
_cell.length_a   1.000
_cell.length_b   1.000
_cell.length_c   1.000
_cell.angle_alpha   90.00
_cell.angle_beta   90.00
_cell.angle_gamma   90.00
#
_symmetry.space_group_name_H-M   'P 1'
#
loop_
_entity.id
_entity.type
_entity.pdbx_description
1 polymer ?
#
loop_
_entity_poly.entity_id
_entity_poly.type
_entity_poly.pdbx_seq_one_letter_code
_entity_poly.pdbx_strand_id
1 'polypeptide(L)' 'MAISIRLSPKDEARLQALATKTGRSKTFYVREAIHEHLDDLEERYWADGVIRTWEASGRETRPAAELWVELGL' A
#
# COMPACT_ATOMS: atom_id res chain seq x y z
N MET A 1 1.04 -14.78 15.09
CA MET A 1 -0.44 -14.67 15.08
C MET A 1 -0.95 -15.22 13.76
N ALA A 2 -2.11 -15.90 13.74
CA ALA A 2 -2.67 -16.47 12.51
C ALA A 2 -3.92 -15.68 12.09
N ILE A 3 -4.02 -15.38 10.79
CA ILE A 3 -5.19 -14.73 10.19
C ILE A 3 -5.80 -15.75 9.22
N SER A 4 -7.11 -15.95 9.32
CA SER A 4 -7.86 -16.77 8.37
C SER A 4 -8.53 -15.87 7.34
N ILE A 5 -8.27 -16.11 6.06
CA ILE A 5 -8.82 -15.34 4.95
C ILE A 5 -9.57 -16.27 4.00
N ARG A 6 -10.72 -15.81 3.48
CA ARG A 6 -11.42 -16.50 2.39
C ARG A 6 -10.93 -15.96 1.05
N LEU A 7 -10.45 -16.86 0.21
CA LEU A 7 -10.01 -16.54 -1.14
C LEU A 7 -11.09 -16.89 -2.17
N SER A 8 -11.08 -16.18 -3.29
CA SER A 8 -11.86 -16.59 -4.44
C SER A 8 -11.32 -17.93 -5.00
N PRO A 9 -12.15 -18.78 -5.63
CA PRO A 9 -11.66 -20.01 -6.25
C PRO A 9 -10.55 -19.77 -7.28
N LYS A 10 -10.60 -18.62 -7.97
CA LYS A 10 -9.60 -18.21 -8.95
C LYS A 10 -8.25 -17.92 -8.31
N ASP A 11 -8.23 -17.19 -7.20
CA ASP A 11 -6.98 -16.84 -6.52
C ASP A 11 -6.36 -18.05 -5.83
N GLU A 12 -7.18 -18.94 -5.27
CA GLU A 12 -6.70 -20.21 -4.76
C GLU A 12 -6.04 -21.05 -5.85
N ALA A 13 -6.67 -21.15 -7.03
CA ALA A 13 -6.11 -21.89 -8.16
C ALA A 13 -4.76 -21.30 -8.62
N ARG A 14 -4.64 -19.96 -8.65
CA ARG A 14 -3.37 -19.26 -8.98
C ARG A 14 -2.27 -19.58 -7.97
N LEU A 15 -2.59 -19.49 -6.67
CA LEU A 15 -1.64 -19.81 -5.61
C LEU A 15 -1.23 -21.28 -5.63
N GLN A 16 -2.16 -22.18 -5.92
CA GLN A 16 -1.89 -23.61 -6.04
C GLN A 16 -0.95 -23.91 -7.21
N ALA A 17 -1.20 -23.32 -8.39
CA ALA A 17 -0.32 -23.49 -9.55
C ALA A 17 1.10 -22.96 -9.28
N LEU A 18 1.21 -21.80 -8.63
CA LEU A 18 2.49 -21.20 -8.27
C LEU A 18 3.26 -22.04 -7.26
N ALA A 19 2.57 -22.54 -6.23
CA ALA A 19 3.11 -23.46 -5.24
C ALA A 19 3.65 -24.75 -5.89
N THR A 20 2.86 -25.39 -6.74
CA THR A 20 3.27 -26.61 -7.47
C THR A 20 4.49 -26.37 -8.36
N LYS A 21 4.55 -25.23 -9.05
CA LYS A 21 5.66 -24.91 -9.98
C LYS A 21 7.00 -24.68 -9.27
N THR A 22 6.96 -24.19 -8.04
CA THR A 22 8.14 -23.66 -7.32
C THR A 22 8.56 -24.51 -6.12
N GLY A 23 7.73 -25.47 -5.73
CA GLY A 23 7.93 -26.29 -4.53
C GLY A 23 7.74 -25.52 -3.22
N ARG A 24 7.14 -24.32 -3.25
CA ARG A 24 6.83 -23.51 -2.06
C ARG A 24 5.37 -23.68 -1.65
N SER A 25 5.04 -23.30 -0.41
CA SER A 25 3.66 -23.40 0.09
C SER A 25 2.78 -22.24 -0.39
N LYS A 26 1.46 -22.43 -0.45
CA LYS A 26 0.50 -21.34 -0.73
C LYS A 26 0.65 -20.18 0.27
N THR A 27 0.87 -20.50 1.54
CA THR A 27 1.08 -19.50 2.61
C THR A 27 2.32 -18.64 2.40
N PHE A 28 3.38 -19.19 1.78
CA PHE A 28 4.55 -18.39 1.41
C PHE A 28 4.16 -17.27 0.46
N TYR A 29 3.44 -17.60 -0.62
CA TYR A 29 3.01 -16.62 -1.62
C TYR A 29 1.96 -15.63 -1.12
N VAL A 30 1.07 -16.04 -0.23
CA VAL A 30 0.15 -15.10 0.42
C VAL A 30 0.94 -14.07 1.24
N ARG A 31 1.99 -14.49 1.96
CA ARG A 31 2.81 -13.56 2.75
C ARG A 31 3.61 -12.61 1.87
N GLU A 32 4.23 -13.12 0.80
CA GLU A 32 4.95 -12.28 -0.17
C GLU A 32 4.00 -11.24 -0.79
N ALA A 33 2.82 -11.66 -1.25
CA ALA A 33 1.84 -10.75 -1.84
C ALA A 33 1.33 -9.68 -0.85
N ILE A 34 1.25 -10.01 0.45
CA ILE A 34 0.93 -9.03 1.49
C ILE A 34 2.10 -8.05 1.65
N HIS A 35 3.33 -8.55 1.80
CA HIS A 35 4.52 -7.70 1.95
C HIS A 35 4.68 -6.73 0.78
N GLU A 36 4.59 -7.23 -0.45
CA GLU A 36 4.73 -6.40 -1.66
C GLU A 36 3.65 -5.31 -1.77
N HIS A 37 2.50 -5.47 -1.11
CA HIS A 37 1.40 -4.51 -1.20
C HIS A 37 1.24 -3.62 0.05
N LEU A 38 1.91 -3.95 1.16
CA LEU A 38 1.77 -3.18 2.39
C LEU A 38 2.28 -1.76 2.23
N ASP A 39 3.45 -1.57 1.60
CA ASP A 39 4.06 -0.26 1.40
C ASP A 39 3.12 0.69 0.62
N ASP A 40 2.53 0.21 -0.48
CA ASP A 40 1.56 0.97 -1.27
C ASP A 40 0.31 1.38 -0.48
N LEU A 41 -0.18 0.47 0.38
CA LEU A 41 -1.34 0.73 1.23
C LEU A 41 -1.01 1.77 2.30
N GLU A 42 0.13 1.62 2.97
CA GLU A 42 0.60 2.54 4.00
C GLU A 42 0.78 3.95 3.43
N GLU A 43 1.41 4.09 2.25
CA GLU A 43 1.57 5.37 1.57
C GLU A 43 0.22 6.00 1.24
N ARG A 44 -0.71 5.23 0.65
CA ARG A 44 -2.05 5.72 0.31
C ARG A 44 -2.78 6.26 1.54
N TYR A 45 -2.84 5.46 2.60
CA TYR A 45 -3.54 5.86 3.82
C TYR A 45 -2.85 7.02 4.53
N TRP A 46 -1.52 7.10 4.46
CA TRP A 46 -0.77 8.25 4.98
C TRP A 46 -1.09 9.52 4.19
N ALA A 47 -1.05 9.49 2.86
CA ALA A 47 -1.36 10.63 2.01
C ALA A 47 -2.78 11.15 2.25
N ASP A 48 -3.77 10.24 2.30
CA ASP A 48 -5.16 10.58 2.64
C ASP A 48 -5.28 11.19 4.06
N GLY A 49 -4.45 10.72 4.99
CA GLY A 49 -4.35 11.29 6.34
C GLY A 49 -3.81 12.72 6.32
N VAL A 50 -2.68 12.95 5.64
CA VAL A 50 -2.03 14.26 5.51
C VAL A 50 -2.97 15.29 4.91
N ILE A 51 -3.67 14.94 3.82
CA ILE A 51 -4.64 15.84 3.17
C ILE A 51 -5.75 16.21 4.14
N ARG A 52 -6.37 15.23 4.81
CA ARG A 52 -7.46 15.51 5.78
C ARG A 52 -7.00 16.39 6.93
N THR A 53 -5.80 16.14 7.47
CA THR A 53 -5.23 16.98 8.54
C THR A 53 -4.97 18.40 8.05
N TRP A 54 -4.46 18.56 6.82
CA TRP A 54 -4.23 19.86 6.21
C TRP A 54 -5.55 20.62 6.00
N GLU A 55 -6.57 19.99 5.43
CA GLU A 55 -7.91 20.58 5.25
C GLU A 55 -8.52 21.02 6.58
N ALA A 56 -8.41 20.18 7.62
CA ALA A 56 -8.90 20.49 8.95
C ALA A 56 -8.13 21.64 9.65
N SER A 57 -6.90 21.92 9.21
CA SER A 57 -6.07 22.98 9.80
C SER A 57 -6.48 24.39 9.39
N GLY A 58 -7.31 24.55 8.34
CA GLY A 58 -7.76 25.84 7.83
C GLY A 58 -6.64 26.72 7.23
N ARG A 59 -5.47 26.15 6.96
CA ARG A 59 -4.34 26.86 6.34
C ARG A 59 -4.62 27.07 4.85
N GLU A 60 -4.20 28.22 4.32
CA GLU A 60 -4.33 28.49 2.88
C GLU A 60 -3.27 27.71 2.08
N THR A 61 -3.65 27.30 0.85
CA THR A 61 -2.65 26.82 -0.12
C THR A 61 -1.86 28.00 -0.66
N ARG A 62 -0.61 27.76 -1.01
CA ARG A 62 0.22 28.74 -1.72
C ARG A 62 0.89 28.11 -2.95
N PRO A 63 1.17 28.89 -4.00
CA PRO A 63 1.88 28.38 -5.17
C PRO A 63 3.27 27.84 -4.83
N ALA A 64 3.65 26.73 -5.46
CA ALA A 64 4.97 26.12 -5.24
C ALA A 64 6.12 27.07 -5.61
N ALA A 65 5.93 27.92 -6.62
CA ALA A 65 6.93 28.90 -7.04
C ALA A 65 7.31 29.88 -5.92
N GLU A 66 6.35 30.31 -5.10
CA GLU A 66 6.62 31.19 -3.95
C GLU A 66 7.47 30.48 -2.89
N LEU A 67 7.17 29.20 -2.63
CA LEU A 67 7.94 28.36 -1.72
C LEU A 67 9.38 28.13 -2.23
N TRP A 68 9.57 27.90 -3.52
CA TRP A 68 10.91 27.64 -4.08
C TRP A 68 11.81 28.86 -3.98
N VAL A 69 11.29 30.05 -4.26
CA VAL A 69 12.00 31.32 -4.07
C VAL A 69 12.42 31.50 -2.60
N GLU A 70 11.53 31.21 -1.65
CA GLU A 70 11.82 31.26 -0.21
C GLU A 70 12.94 30.28 0.20
N LEU A 71 12.96 29.09 -0.40
CA LEU A 71 13.96 28.05 -0.14
C LEU A 71 15.28 28.25 -0.91
N GLY A 72 15.34 29.22 -1.83
CA GLY A 72 16.52 29.48 -2.66
C GLY A 72 16.79 28.39 -3.72
N LEU A 73 15.73 27.71 -4.18
CA LEU A 73 15.77 26.70 -5.25
C LEU A 73 15.36 27.29 -6.60
#